data_AF-A0A954VYK2-F1
#
_entry.id   AF-A0A954VYK2-F1
#
_cell.length_a   1.000
_cell.length_b   1.000
_cell.length_c   1.000
_cell.angle_alpha   90.00
_cell.angle_beta   90.00
_cell.angle_gamma   90.00
#
_symmetry.space_group_name_H-M   'P 1'
#
loop_
_entity.id
_entity.type
_entity.pdbx_description
1 polymer ?
#
loop_
_entity_poly.entity_id
_entity_poly.type
_entity_poly.pdbx_seq_one_letter_code
_entity_poly.pdbx_strand_id
1 'polypeptide(L)'
;MSAENKAHVATANRIAKRYGATFNSGDGFDIELDELIIEVETTATLSNAVSRLASMRGNIYIALTNKDGVEEALKLVENTRLGVMDAQGEIVKPCQVTA
;
A
#
# COMPACT_ATOMS: atom_id res chain seq x y z
N MET A 1 -20.40 5.16 5.83
CA MET A 1 -19.09 4.53 5.57
C MET A 1 -19.32 3.27 4.73
N SER A 2 -18.83 3.23 3.49
CA SER A 2 -19.00 2.08 2.57
C SER A 2 -18.22 0.86 3.06
N ALA A 3 -18.52 -0.34 2.52
CA ALA A 3 -17.79 -1.56 2.85
C ALA A 3 -16.29 -1.47 2.50
N GLU A 4 -15.99 -0.85 1.35
CA GLU A 4 -14.62 -0.57 0.89
C GLU A 4 -13.86 0.31 1.88
N ASN A 5 -14.49 1.40 2.35
CA ASN A 5 -13.89 2.29 3.33
C ASN A 5 -13.62 1.57 4.67
N LYS A 6 -14.52 0.68 5.11
CA LYS A 6 -14.27 -0.16 6.31
C LYS A 6 -13.09 -1.11 6.12
N ALA A 7 -12.98 -1.76 4.96
CA ALA A 7 -11.90 -2.69 4.67
C ALA A 7 -10.53 -1.99 4.61
N HIS A 8 -10.49 -0.82 3.98
CA HIS A 8 -9.33 0.06 3.92
C HIS A 8 -8.90 0.48 5.34
N VAL A 9 -9.78 1.12 6.12
CA VAL A 9 -9.45 1.60 7.48
C VAL A 9 -9.01 0.44 8.39
N ALA A 10 -9.68 -0.71 8.34
CA ALA A 10 -9.31 -1.87 9.15
C ALA A 10 -7.92 -2.43 8.77
N THR A 11 -7.58 -2.39 7.48
CA THR A 11 -6.29 -2.87 6.97
C THR A 11 -5.17 -1.88 7.31
N ALA A 12 -5.39 -0.58 7.10
CA ALA A 12 -4.43 0.46 7.45
C ALA A 12 -4.09 0.45 8.94
N ASN A 13 -5.09 0.37 9.83
CA ASN A 13 -4.83 0.26 11.27
C ASN A 13 -4.05 -1.00 11.64
N ARG A 14 -4.32 -2.14 10.98
CA ARG A 14 -3.61 -3.40 11.23
C ARG A 14 -2.14 -3.28 10.85
N ILE A 15 -1.86 -2.75 9.66
CA ILE A 15 -0.51 -2.58 9.16
C ILE A 15 0.24 -1.52 9.97
N ALA A 16 -0.38 -0.37 10.26
CA ALA A 16 0.20 0.67 11.09
C ALA A 16 0.65 0.11 12.44
N LYS A 17 -0.22 -0.67 13.11
CA LYS A 17 0.11 -1.35 14.36
C LYS A 17 1.30 -2.32 14.23
N ARG A 18 1.37 -3.09 13.14
CA ARG A 18 2.47 -4.02 12.88
C ARG A 18 3.82 -3.30 12.76
N TYR A 19 3.82 -2.16 12.08
CA TYR A 19 5.01 -1.37 11.81
C TYR A 19 5.32 -0.33 12.92
N GLY A 20 4.53 -0.27 13.99
CA GLY A 20 4.70 0.71 15.07
C GLY A 20 4.39 2.15 14.65
N ALA A 21 3.60 2.33 13.60
CA ALA A 21 3.20 3.61 13.04
C ALA A 21 1.74 3.95 13.37
N THR A 22 1.30 5.13 12.96
CA THR A 22 -0.10 5.58 13.06
C THR A 22 -0.71 5.69 11.68
N PHE A 23 -1.95 5.22 11.52
CA PHE A 23 -2.71 5.42 10.29
C PHE A 23 -3.17 6.88 10.19
N ASN A 24 -2.85 7.54 9.08
CA ASN A 24 -3.35 8.86 8.73
C ASN A 24 -4.63 8.75 7.91
N SER A 25 -5.77 9.15 8.49
CA SER A 25 -7.06 9.16 7.79
C SER A 25 -7.36 10.47 7.04
N GLY A 26 -6.41 11.41 7.03
CA GLY A 26 -6.54 12.72 6.41
C GLY A 26 -5.79 12.80 5.08
N ASP A 27 -5.34 13.99 4.72
CA ASP A 27 -4.50 14.19 3.54
C ASP A 27 -3.09 13.62 3.78
N GLY A 28 -2.52 12.94 2.78
CA GLY A 28 -1.18 12.37 2.84
C GLY A 28 -1.17 10.87 2.51
N PHE A 29 -0.09 10.20 2.90
CA PHE A 29 0.01 8.74 2.83
C PHE A 29 -0.69 8.11 4.02
N ASP A 30 -1.30 6.94 3.82
CA ASP A 30 -1.97 6.21 4.90
C ASP A 30 -1.02 5.89 6.06
N ILE A 31 0.21 5.46 5.76
CA ILE A 31 1.22 5.11 6.75
C ILE A 31 2.58 5.59 6.26
N GLU A 32 3.25 6.38 7.10
CA GLU A 32 4.60 6.90 6.85
C GLU A 32 5.48 6.66 8.08
N LEU A 33 6.67 6.08 7.86
CA LEU A 33 7.67 5.81 8.90
C LEU A 33 9.06 5.98 8.30
N ASP A 34 9.81 7.00 8.73
CA ASP A 34 11.16 7.31 8.25
C ASP A 34 11.28 7.29 6.71
N GLU A 35 11.80 6.20 6.12
CA GLU A 35 11.98 6.03 4.67
C GLU A 35 10.95 5.06 4.02
N LEU A 36 9.95 4.63 4.78
CA LEU A 36 8.90 3.69 4.40
C LEU A 36 7.55 4.40 4.25
N ILE A 37 6.95 4.25 3.08
CA ILE A 37 5.59 4.69 2.77
C ILE A 37 4.76 3.46 2.44
N ILE A 38 3.58 3.34 3.05
CA ILE A 38 2.60 2.30 2.74
C ILE A 38 1.27 2.95 2.45
N GLU A 39 0.74 2.72 1.24
CA GLU A 39 -0.61 3.11 0.84
C GLU A 39 -1.50 1.86 0.80
N VAL A 40 -2.66 1.94 1.45
CA VAL A 40 -3.62 0.84 1.53
C VAL A 40 -4.69 1.03 0.47
N GLU A 41 -4.87 0.03 -0.38
CA GLU A 41 -5.74 0.16 -1.53
C GLU A 41 -6.76 -0.97 -1.63
N THR A 42 -7.88 -0.63 -2.26
CA THR A 42 -8.84 -1.60 -2.77
C THR A 42 -8.57 -1.82 -4.26
N THR A 43 -9.13 -2.87 -4.85
CA THR A 43 -9.06 -3.07 -6.32
C THR A 43 -9.59 -1.86 -7.09
N ALA A 44 -10.58 -1.15 -6.55
CA ALA A 44 -11.17 0.05 -7.17
C ALA A 44 -10.21 1.26 -7.21
N THR A 45 -9.24 1.33 -6.29
CA THR A 45 -8.36 2.50 -6.13
C THR A 45 -6.90 2.21 -6.55
N LEU A 46 -6.54 0.94 -6.68
CA LEU A 46 -5.21 0.45 -7.02
C LEU A 46 -4.60 1.10 -8.26
N SER A 47 -5.32 1.18 -9.39
CA SER A 47 -4.75 1.73 -10.64
C SER A 47 -4.34 3.20 -10.51
N ASN A 48 -5.15 3.99 -9.80
CA ASN A 48 -4.84 5.40 -9.52
C ASN A 48 -3.64 5.52 -8.58
N ALA A 49 -3.57 4.66 -7.56
CA ALA A 49 -2.45 4.62 -6.62
C ALA A 49 -1.12 4.31 -7.33
N VAL A 50 -1.08 3.27 -8.18
CA VAL A 50 0.11 2.92 -8.96
C VAL A 50 0.57 4.10 -9.81
N SER A 51 -0.36 4.77 -10.51
CA SER A 51 -0.03 5.91 -11.37
C SER A 51 0.57 7.08 -10.59
N ARG A 52 0.02 7.39 -9.40
CA ARG A 52 0.52 8.43 -8.50
C ARG A 52 1.91 8.10 -7.96
N LEU A 53 2.10 6.87 -7.49
CA LEU A 53 3.28 6.47 -6.73
C LEU A 53 4.46 6.04 -7.62
N ALA A 54 4.23 5.60 -8.87
CA ALA A 54 5.28 5.04 -9.73
C ALA A 54 6.47 5.99 -9.98
N SER A 55 6.22 7.31 -9.98
CA SER A 55 7.26 8.33 -10.18
C SER A 55 8.06 8.66 -8.91
N MET A 56 7.54 8.31 -7.73
CA MET A 56 8.15 8.62 -6.46
C MET A 56 9.37 7.74 -6.17
N ARG A 57 10.26 8.23 -5.29
CA ARG A 57 11.45 7.53 -4.80
C ARG A 57 11.28 7.18 -3.33
N GLY A 58 11.95 6.12 -2.88
CA GLY A 58 11.90 5.62 -1.50
C GLY A 58 11.34 4.21 -1.40
N ASN A 59 11.19 3.71 -0.17
CA ASN A 59 10.63 2.39 0.09
C ASN A 59 9.11 2.49 0.11
N ILE A 60 8.49 2.39 -1.07
CA ILE A 60 7.05 2.59 -1.23
C ILE A 60 6.37 1.25 -1.49
N TYR A 61 5.33 0.97 -0.71
CA TYR A 61 4.53 -0.24 -0.82
C TYR A 61 3.05 0.10 -1.02
N ILE A 62 2.39 -0.70 -1.86
CA ILE A 62 0.92 -0.74 -1.92
C ILE A 62 0.47 -1.99 -1.18
N ALA A 63 -0.33 -1.82 -0.13
CA ALA A 63 -0.92 -2.91 0.63
C ALA A 63 -2.39 -3.10 0.25
N LEU A 64 -2.80 -4.34 -0.01
CA LEU A 64 -4.14 -4.60 -0.54
C LEU A 64 -5.07 -5.16 0.53
N THR A 65 -6.31 -4.68 0.53
CA THR A 65 -7.33 -5.10 1.50
C THR A 65 -7.81 -6.55 1.34
N ASN A 66 -7.54 -7.19 0.20
CA ASN A 66 -7.91 -8.58 -0.08
C ASN A 66 -6.90 -9.27 -1.02
N LYS A 67 -7.00 -10.60 -1.13
CA LYS A 67 -6.07 -11.43 -1.91
C LYS A 67 -6.14 -11.16 -3.42
N ASP A 68 -7.34 -10.97 -3.96
CA ASP A 68 -7.53 -10.75 -5.40
C ASP A 68 -6.83 -9.46 -5.85
N GLY A 69 -6.88 -8.42 -5.02
CA GLY A 69 -6.16 -7.17 -5.25
C GLY A 69 -4.65 -7.35 -5.26
N VAL A 70 -4.09 -8.26 -4.45
CA VAL A 70 -2.64 -8.53 -4.45
C VAL A 70 -2.20 -9.06 -5.80
N GLU A 71 -2.95 -10.01 -6.37
CA GLU A 71 -2.63 -10.60 -7.68
C GLU A 71 -2.71 -9.57 -8.81
N GLU A 72 -3.69 -8.67 -8.76
CA GLU A 72 -3.81 -7.55 -9.69
C GLU A 72 -2.66 -6.54 -9.52
N ALA A 73 -2.33 -6.19 -8.28
CA ALA A 73 -1.25 -5.25 -7.97
C ALA A 73 0.08 -5.75 -8.51
N LEU A 74 0.41 -7.03 -8.32
CA LEU A 74 1.64 -7.64 -8.83
C LEU A 74 1.81 -7.45 -10.35
N LYS A 75 0.72 -7.53 -11.12
CA LYS A 75 0.74 -7.30 -12.57
C LYS A 75 0.94 -5.82 -12.90
N LEU A 76 0.22 -4.93 -12.21
CA LEU A 76 0.29 -3.49 -12.47
C LEU A 76 1.64 -2.88 -12.08
N VAL A 77 2.29 -3.41 -11.05
CA VAL A 77 3.56 -2.88 -10.54
C VAL A 77 4.79 -3.59 -11.09
N GLU A 78 4.64 -4.54 -12.02
CA GLU A 78 5.73 -5.38 -12.56
C GLU A 78 6.91 -4.52 -13.07
N ASN A 79 6.60 -3.46 -13.82
CA ASN A 79 7.59 -2.55 -14.41
C ASN A 79 7.79 -1.27 -13.58
N THR A 80 7.50 -1.34 -12.29
CA THR A 80 7.65 -0.20 -11.37
C THR A 80 8.51 -0.59 -10.16
N ARG A 81 9.00 0.42 -9.44
CA ARG A 81 9.78 0.24 -8.22
C ARG A 81 8.93 -0.08 -6.99
N LEU A 82 7.61 -0.02 -7.10
CA LEU A 82 6.69 -0.19 -5.99
C LEU A 82 6.75 -1.62 -5.46
N GLY A 83 6.76 -1.75 -4.13
CA GLY A 83 6.54 -3.01 -3.46
C GLY A 83 5.05 -3.31 -3.31
N VAL A 84 4.72 -4.58 -3.03
CA VAL A 84 3.34 -5.02 -2.76
C VAL A 84 3.31 -5.73 -1.42
N MET A 85 2.31 -5.40 -0.62
CA MET A 85 1.99 -6.08 0.63
C MET A 85 0.60 -6.68 0.60
N ASP A 86 0.40 -7.74 1.37
CA ASP A 86 -0.93 -8.28 1.64
C ASP A 86 -1.66 -7.49 2.74
N ALA A 87 -2.90 -7.89 3.05
CA ALA A 87 -3.72 -7.26 4.07
C ALA A 87 -3.16 -7.38 5.50
N GLN A 88 -2.18 -8.25 5.73
CA GLN A 88 -1.50 -8.42 7.03
C GLN A 88 -0.23 -7.57 7.13
N GLY A 89 0.15 -6.87 6.05
CA GLY A 89 1.41 -6.15 5.96
C GLY A 89 2.60 -7.07 5.72
N GLU A 90 2.38 -8.28 5.19
CA GLU A 90 3.49 -9.13 4.72
C GLU A 90 3.92 -8.65 3.33
N ILE A 91 5.23 -8.58 3.11
CA ILE A 91 5.79 -8.20 1.81
C ILE A 91 5.63 -9.37 0.84
N VAL A 92 4.86 -9.15 -0.22
CA VAL A 92 4.64 -10.10 -1.33
C VAL A 92 5.61 -9.82 -2.48
N LYS A 93 5.86 -8.54 -2.77
CA LYS A 93 6.91 -8.07 -3.69
C LYS A 93 7.75 -7.01 -3.01
N PRO A 94 9.08 -7.17 -2.89
CA PRO A 94 9.95 -6.13 -2.36
C PRO A 94 9.94 -4.90 -3.29
N CYS A 95 10.05 -3.70 -2.72
CA CYS A 95 10.29 -2.49 -3.50
C CYS A 95 11.72 -2.50 -4.08
N GLN A 96 11.92 -1.89 -5.25
CA GLN A 96 13.24 -1.73 -5.82
C GLN A 96 13.85 -0.41 -5.35
N VAL A 97 14.83 -0.51 -4.46
CA VAL A 97 15.61 0.63 -3.98
C VAL A 97 16.79 0.84 -4.91
N THR A 98 16.88 2.00 -5.55
CA THR A 98 18.14 2.41 -6.20
C THR A 98 19.07 2.98 -5.14
N ALA A 99 20.23 2.36 -4.98
CA ALA A 99 21.39 2.91 -4.27
C ALA A 99 21.85 4.25 -4.88
#